data_AF-A0A950NAE3-F1
#
_entry.id   AF-A0A950NAE3-F1
#
_cell.length_a   1.000
_cell.length_b   1.000
_cell.length_c   1.000
_cell.angle_alpha   90.00
_cell.angle_beta   90.00
_cell.angle_gamma   90.00
#
_symmetry.space_group_name_H-M   'P 1'
#
loop_
_entity.id
_entity.type
_entity.pdbx_description
1 polymer ?
#
loop_
_entity_poly.entity_id
_entity_poly.type
_entity_poly.pdbx_seq_one_letter_code
_entity_poly.pdbx_strand_id
1 'polypeptide(L)'
;RRIVEKFHRAGIPLILLDRDLSAFPHRSTDDLVGIDNFAGGYLLAEHLLKLGARRLTFLTRPLSAATVQARIAGARAALEAHGTEPDEPFVQVGDPGDLAFIRRAIPGRRVEAVICTNDLTAAQLMQSLARLKIVVPRSLRVVGFDDVRYATLLPVQLTTMQQPCREIAIAAFQAMRERIAEPALPPRSILLTPRLIVRESCGAYRK
;
A
#
# COMPACT_ATOMS: atom_id res chain seq x y z
N ARG A 1 -1.47 10.18 18.38
CA ARG A 1 -0.60 10.53 19.53
C ARG A 1 -1.40 11.17 20.67
N ARG A 2 -1.92 12.40 20.54
CA ARG A 2 -2.72 13.06 21.60
C ARG A 2 -3.88 12.23 22.19
N ILE A 3 -4.63 11.48 21.37
CA ILE A 3 -5.72 10.61 21.86
C ILE A 3 -5.15 9.45 22.69
N VAL A 4 -4.15 8.75 22.17
CA VAL A 4 -3.50 7.61 22.86
C VAL A 4 -2.92 8.03 24.21
N GLU A 5 -2.26 9.18 24.28
CA GLU A 5 -1.73 9.70 25.55
C GLU A 5 -2.83 9.92 26.61
N LYS A 6 -4.05 10.31 26.22
CA LYS A 6 -5.16 10.45 27.17
C LYS A 6 -5.60 9.10 27.72
N PHE A 7 -5.65 8.06 26.90
CA PHE A 7 -5.97 6.71 27.34
C PHE A 7 -4.91 6.17 28.30
N HIS A 8 -3.62 6.35 27.96
CA HIS A 8 -2.51 5.99 28.85
C HIS A 8 -2.60 6.68 30.22
N ARG A 9 -2.84 8.01 30.25
CA ARG A 9 -2.99 8.75 31.51
C ARG A 9 -4.20 8.31 32.33
N ALA A 10 -5.26 7.86 31.67
CA ALA A 10 -6.46 7.37 32.32
C ALA A 10 -6.37 5.89 32.73
N GLY A 11 -5.24 5.21 32.44
CA GLY A 11 -5.10 3.77 32.69
C GLY A 11 -6.07 2.90 31.87
N ILE A 12 -6.60 3.43 30.77
CA ILE A 12 -7.54 2.70 29.91
C ILE A 12 -6.73 1.93 28.87
N PRO A 13 -6.83 0.59 28.83
CA PRO A 13 -6.14 -0.19 27.81
C PRO A 13 -6.65 0.16 26.41
N LEU A 14 -5.75 0.16 25.43
CA LEU A 14 -6.06 0.46 24.05
C LEU A 14 -5.33 -0.49 23.12
N ILE A 15 -5.88 -0.63 21.92
CA ILE A 15 -5.22 -1.27 20.79
C ILE A 15 -5.20 -0.28 19.61
N LEU A 16 -4.11 -0.28 18.86
CA LEU A 16 -3.99 0.46 17.61
C LEU A 16 -4.51 -0.41 16.47
N LEU A 17 -5.27 0.19 15.56
CA LEU A 17 -5.76 -0.47 14.36
C LEU A 17 -5.10 0.17 13.13
N ASP A 18 -4.64 -0.67 12.21
CA ASP A 18 -4.01 -0.33 10.91
C ASP A 18 -2.65 0.38 11.01
N ARG A 19 -2.48 1.33 11.94
CA ARG A 19 -1.31 2.21 12.00
C ARG A 19 -0.72 2.34 13.40
N ASP A 20 0.60 2.19 13.47
CA ASP A 20 1.42 2.51 14.64
C ASP A 20 1.57 4.04 14.86
N LEU A 21 1.91 4.45 16.08
CA LEU A 21 2.31 5.81 16.41
C LEU A 21 3.75 6.12 16.02
N SER A 22 4.60 5.09 15.95
CA SER A 22 5.99 5.16 15.50
C SER A 22 6.08 4.97 13.98
N ALA A 23 7.10 5.56 13.37
CA ALA A 23 7.36 5.34 11.94
C ALA A 23 8.09 4.01 11.74
N PHE A 24 7.76 3.29 10.66
CA PHE A 24 8.50 2.11 10.23
C PHE A 24 10.00 2.42 10.10
N PRO A 25 10.92 1.52 10.52
CA PRO A 25 10.69 0.16 11.02
C PRO A 25 10.44 0.07 12.54
N HIS A 26 10.32 1.21 13.24
CA HIS A 26 10.08 1.24 14.68
C HIS A 26 8.61 1.01 15.02
N ARG A 27 8.37 0.57 16.25
CA ARG A 27 7.03 0.33 16.82
C ARG A 27 6.79 1.12 18.10
N SER A 28 5.55 1.41 18.43
CA SER A 28 5.19 1.93 19.75
C SER A 28 5.09 0.82 20.79
N THR A 29 4.80 1.21 22.03
CA THR A 29 4.57 0.32 23.16
C THR A 29 3.11 -0.12 23.28
N ASP A 30 2.31 0.05 22.23
CA ASP A 30 0.90 -0.35 22.19
C ASP A 30 0.73 -1.65 21.41
N ASP A 31 -0.36 -2.37 21.70
CA ASP A 31 -0.79 -3.46 20.82
C ASP A 31 -1.20 -2.87 19.46
N LEU A 32 -0.81 -3.53 18.38
CA LEU A 32 -1.13 -3.15 17.00
C LEU A 32 -1.80 -4.32 16.29
N VAL A 33 -2.95 -4.09 15.68
CA VAL A 33 -3.60 -5.03 14.77
C VAL A 33 -3.76 -4.39 13.41
N GLY A 34 -3.33 -5.07 12.35
CA GLY A 34 -3.42 -4.54 10.99
C GLY A 34 -2.90 -5.55 9.98
N ILE A 35 -2.40 -5.06 8.87
CA ILE A 35 -1.77 -5.91 7.84
C ILE A 35 -0.26 -5.77 7.82
N ASP A 36 0.40 -6.79 7.29
CA ASP A 36 1.80 -6.70 6.88
C ASP A 36 1.92 -5.85 5.60
N ASN A 37 2.13 -4.56 5.80
CA ASN A 37 2.30 -3.59 4.72
C ASN A 37 3.62 -3.80 3.94
N PHE A 38 4.65 -4.35 4.57
CA PHE A 38 5.90 -4.69 3.89
C PHE A 38 5.66 -5.84 2.91
N ALA A 39 5.05 -6.94 3.39
CA ALA A 39 4.66 -8.05 2.52
C ALA A 39 3.72 -7.59 1.40
N GLY A 40 2.77 -6.70 1.70
CA GLY A 40 1.88 -6.13 0.68
C GLY A 40 2.62 -5.38 -0.43
N GLY A 41 3.59 -4.53 -0.07
CA GLY A 41 4.42 -3.82 -1.04
C GLY A 41 5.32 -4.75 -1.85
N TYR A 42 5.92 -5.74 -1.18
CA TYR A 42 6.76 -6.77 -1.81
C TYR A 42 5.99 -7.56 -2.87
N LEU A 43 4.82 -8.09 -2.50
CA LEU A 43 4.00 -8.93 -3.40
C LEU A 43 3.52 -8.17 -4.63
N LEU A 44 3.17 -6.88 -4.51
CA LEU A 44 2.79 -6.05 -5.65
C LEU A 44 3.95 -5.83 -6.63
N ALA A 45 5.12 -5.47 -6.11
CA ALA A 45 6.32 -5.27 -6.91
C ALA A 45 6.77 -6.57 -7.57
N GLU A 46 6.84 -7.66 -6.79
CA GLU A 46 7.16 -8.99 -7.28
C GLU A 46 6.22 -9.42 -8.41
N HIS A 47 4.92 -9.21 -8.25
CA HIS A 47 3.94 -9.54 -9.29
C HIS A 47 4.24 -8.81 -10.61
N LEU A 48 4.53 -7.52 -10.56
CA LEU A 48 4.88 -6.73 -11.75
C LEU A 48 6.21 -7.19 -12.38
N LEU A 49 7.20 -7.55 -11.56
CA LEU A 49 8.49 -8.08 -11.99
C LEU A 49 8.35 -9.43 -12.70
N LYS A 50 7.51 -10.32 -12.16
CA LYS A 50 7.16 -11.62 -12.78
C LYS A 50 6.42 -11.44 -14.11
N LEU A 51 5.67 -10.35 -14.29
CA LEU A 51 5.05 -9.96 -15.57
C LEU A 51 6.01 -9.24 -16.54
N GLY A 52 7.30 -9.20 -16.22
CA GLY A 52 8.36 -8.65 -17.08
C GLY A 52 8.52 -7.14 -17.01
N ALA A 53 7.84 -6.43 -16.11
CA ALA A 53 8.21 -5.04 -15.84
C ALA A 53 9.57 -5.00 -15.14
N ARG A 54 10.35 -3.95 -15.38
CA ARG A 54 11.67 -3.72 -14.77
C ARG A 54 11.77 -2.31 -14.22
N ARG A 55 11.20 -1.32 -14.91
CA ARG A 55 11.20 0.07 -14.45
C ARG A 55 9.91 0.39 -13.71
N LEU A 56 9.93 0.14 -12.40
CA LEU A 56 8.81 0.39 -11.50
C LEU A 56 8.97 1.76 -10.82
N THR A 57 7.86 2.41 -10.53
CA THR A 57 7.81 3.62 -9.71
C THR A 57 6.74 3.48 -8.63
N PHE A 58 7.00 3.98 -7.43
CA PHE A 58 6.01 4.06 -6.37
C PHE A 58 5.39 5.46 -6.32
N LEU A 59 4.08 5.57 -6.50
CA LEU A 59 3.35 6.83 -6.44
C LEU A 59 2.64 6.98 -5.10
N THR A 60 2.96 8.05 -4.39
CA THR A 60 2.35 8.41 -3.11
C THR A 60 1.87 9.86 -3.11
N ARG A 61 1.06 10.22 -2.11
CA ARG A 61 0.52 11.57 -1.91
C ARG A 61 1.21 12.25 -0.73
N PRO A 62 1.26 13.59 -0.69
CA PRO A 62 1.66 14.31 0.51
C PRO A 62 0.85 13.85 1.73
N LEU A 63 1.51 13.77 2.89
CA LEU A 63 0.87 13.38 4.16
C LEU A 63 0.25 11.96 4.16
N SER A 64 0.73 11.08 3.28
CA SER A 64 0.34 9.67 3.27
C SER A 64 0.60 8.98 4.61
N ALA A 65 -0.12 7.88 4.83
CA ALA A 65 -0.04 7.11 6.05
C ALA A 65 1.38 6.59 6.34
N ALA A 66 1.73 6.43 7.63
CA ALA A 66 3.01 5.84 8.02
C ALA A 66 3.18 4.40 7.47
N THR A 67 2.08 3.67 7.29
CA THR A 67 2.04 2.33 6.66
C THR A 67 2.61 2.32 5.25
N VAL A 68 2.58 3.46 4.54
CA VAL A 68 3.10 3.58 3.17
C VAL A 68 4.62 3.40 3.12
N GLN A 69 5.34 3.79 4.18
CA GLN A 69 6.79 3.58 4.24
C GLN A 69 7.15 2.08 4.24
N ALA A 70 6.37 1.26 4.95
CA ALA A 70 6.52 -0.19 4.92
C ALA A 70 6.22 -0.75 3.52
N ARG A 71 5.17 -0.26 2.83
CA ARG A 71 4.85 -0.65 1.44
C ARG A 71 6.00 -0.31 0.48
N ILE A 72 6.57 0.88 0.60
CA ILE A 72 7.72 1.33 -0.20
C ILE A 72 8.93 0.42 0.06
N ALA A 73 9.23 0.15 1.34
CA ALA A 73 10.35 -0.72 1.72
C ALA A 73 10.18 -2.14 1.15
N GLY A 74 8.98 -2.72 1.23
CA GLY A 74 8.66 -4.01 0.63
C GLY A 74 8.85 -4.02 -0.88
N ALA A 75 8.39 -2.98 -1.57
CA ALA A 75 8.55 -2.84 -3.02
C ALA A 75 10.03 -2.74 -3.43
N ARG A 76 10.86 -2.00 -2.67
CA ARG A 76 12.31 -1.94 -2.88
C ARG A 76 12.98 -3.30 -2.64
N ALA A 77 12.61 -4.02 -1.59
CA ALA A 77 13.14 -5.34 -1.31
C ALA A 77 12.81 -6.36 -2.41
N ALA A 78 11.62 -6.26 -3.04
CA ALA A 78 11.27 -7.11 -4.18
C ALA A 78 12.13 -6.81 -5.42
N LEU A 79 12.42 -5.54 -5.68
CA LEU A 79 13.33 -5.12 -6.76
C LEU A 79 14.73 -5.69 -6.58
N GLU A 80 15.29 -5.54 -5.38
CA GLU A 80 16.59 -6.09 -5.00
C GLU A 80 16.63 -7.62 -5.15
N ALA A 81 15.61 -8.32 -4.63
CA ALA A 81 15.50 -9.78 -4.74
C ALA A 81 15.41 -10.30 -6.18
N HIS A 82 14.99 -9.46 -7.13
CA HIS A 82 14.91 -9.79 -8.56
C HIS A 82 16.07 -9.19 -9.37
N GLY A 83 17.13 -8.70 -8.70
CA GLY A 83 18.31 -8.12 -9.35
C GLY A 83 17.98 -6.90 -10.22
N THR A 84 16.94 -6.14 -9.85
CA THR A 84 16.51 -4.94 -10.56
C THR A 84 16.80 -3.73 -9.68
N GLU A 85 17.66 -2.82 -10.13
CA GLU A 85 17.88 -1.56 -9.42
C GLU A 85 16.72 -0.59 -9.69
N PRO A 86 16.12 0.03 -8.66
CA PRO A 86 15.13 1.07 -8.87
C PRO A 86 15.75 2.29 -9.56
N ASP A 87 15.07 2.81 -10.59
CA ASP A 87 15.36 4.15 -11.10
C ASP A 87 15.10 5.17 -9.99
N GLU A 88 16.05 6.08 -9.73
CA GLU A 88 15.88 7.14 -8.74
C GLU A 88 15.42 8.46 -9.38
N PRO A 89 14.44 9.19 -8.78
CA PRO A 89 13.75 8.82 -7.55
C PRO A 89 12.68 7.73 -7.78
N PHE A 90 12.78 6.63 -7.02
CA PHE A 90 11.84 5.51 -7.09
C PHE A 90 10.44 5.92 -6.60
N VAL A 91 10.40 6.85 -5.64
CA VAL A 91 9.18 7.34 -5.01
C VAL A 91 8.83 8.71 -5.57
N GLN A 92 7.64 8.83 -6.14
CA GLN A 92 7.06 10.08 -6.60
C GLN A 92 6.01 10.54 -5.59
N VAL A 93 6.15 11.76 -5.08
CA VAL A 93 5.21 12.34 -4.12
C VAL A 93 4.48 13.50 -4.79
N GLY A 94 3.17 13.39 -4.97
CA GLY A 94 2.39 14.47 -5.59
C GLY A 94 0.91 14.16 -5.74
N ASP A 95 0.20 15.03 -6.45
CA ASP A 95 -1.22 14.87 -6.74
C ASP A 95 -1.41 14.03 -8.02
N PRO A 96 -2.01 12.83 -7.94
CA PRO A 96 -2.28 12.01 -9.13
C PRO A 96 -3.23 12.68 -10.12
N GLY A 97 -3.99 13.71 -9.73
CA GLY A 97 -4.85 14.52 -10.59
C GLY A 97 -4.14 15.65 -11.34
N ASP A 98 -2.92 16.03 -10.94
CA ASP A 98 -2.14 17.08 -11.61
C ASP A 98 -1.42 16.53 -12.84
N LEU A 99 -1.91 16.88 -14.03
CA LEU A 99 -1.34 16.45 -15.30
C LEU A 99 0.12 16.91 -15.51
N ALA A 100 0.50 18.07 -14.97
CA ALA A 100 1.87 18.56 -15.08
C ALA A 100 2.81 17.74 -14.19
N PHE A 101 2.38 17.39 -12.98
CA PHE A 101 3.09 16.45 -12.12
C PHE A 101 3.21 15.07 -12.77
N ILE A 102 2.11 14.48 -13.26
CA ILE A 102 2.14 13.14 -13.89
C ILE A 102 3.09 13.08 -15.08
N ARG A 103 3.13 14.12 -15.93
CA ARG A 103 4.09 14.18 -17.06
C ARG A 103 5.54 14.15 -16.60
N ARG A 104 5.87 14.76 -15.45
CA ARG A 104 7.23 14.74 -14.89
C ARG A 104 7.53 13.44 -14.15
N ALA A 105 6.57 12.93 -13.38
CA ALA A 105 6.72 11.76 -12.52
C ALA A 105 6.73 10.43 -13.31
N ILE A 106 6.06 10.38 -14.47
CA ILE A 106 5.94 9.18 -15.31
C ILE A 106 6.34 9.52 -16.76
N PRO A 107 7.63 9.79 -17.02
CA PRO A 107 8.10 10.22 -18.33
C PRO A 107 8.13 9.06 -19.35
N GLY A 108 7.03 8.87 -20.08
CA GLY A 108 6.96 7.96 -21.24
C GLY A 108 7.47 6.53 -20.97
N ARG A 109 8.20 5.94 -21.92
CA ARG A 109 8.69 4.54 -21.85
C ARG A 109 9.70 4.28 -20.72
N ARG A 110 10.09 5.30 -19.94
CA ARG A 110 10.99 5.12 -18.80
C ARG A 110 10.30 4.46 -17.61
N VAL A 111 8.98 4.56 -17.46
CA VAL A 111 8.24 3.85 -16.41
C VAL A 111 7.35 2.79 -17.06
N GLU A 112 7.45 1.55 -16.60
CA GLU A 112 6.68 0.41 -17.13
C GLU A 112 5.52 0.02 -16.22
N ALA A 113 5.63 0.32 -14.94
CA ALA A 113 4.56 0.11 -13.99
C ALA A 113 4.61 1.10 -12.82
N VAL A 114 3.43 1.43 -12.31
CA VAL A 114 3.27 2.27 -11.11
C VAL A 114 2.57 1.48 -10.01
N ILE A 115 3.22 1.43 -8.85
CA ILE A 115 2.62 0.97 -7.60
C ILE A 115 2.04 2.19 -6.90
N CYS A 116 0.71 2.29 -6.87
CA CYS A 116 0.04 3.38 -6.17
C CYS A 116 -0.13 3.03 -4.70
N THR A 117 0.01 4.03 -3.84
CA THR A 117 -0.15 3.86 -2.38
C THR A 117 -1.49 3.23 -1.99
N ASN A 118 -2.56 3.52 -2.73
CA ASN A 118 -3.89 2.91 -2.59
C ASN A 118 -4.73 3.03 -3.87
N ASP A 119 -5.92 2.42 -3.85
CA ASP A 119 -6.85 2.37 -4.98
C ASP A 119 -7.38 3.75 -5.39
N LEU A 120 -7.55 4.68 -4.44
CA LEU A 120 -7.95 6.05 -4.77
C LEU A 120 -6.87 6.75 -5.59
N THR A 121 -5.60 6.61 -5.17
CA THR A 121 -4.46 7.17 -5.89
C THR A 121 -4.33 6.53 -7.28
N ALA A 122 -4.55 5.22 -7.39
CA ALA A 122 -4.56 4.51 -8.66
C ALA A 122 -5.69 5.00 -9.59
N ALA A 123 -6.90 5.16 -9.07
CA ALA A 123 -8.04 5.64 -9.86
C ALA A 123 -7.81 7.06 -10.39
N GLN A 124 -7.33 7.97 -9.54
CA GLN A 124 -6.98 9.34 -9.95
C GLN A 124 -5.85 9.35 -10.99
N LEU A 125 -4.82 8.51 -10.79
CA LEU A 125 -3.74 8.36 -11.75
C LEU A 125 -4.28 7.88 -13.10
N MET A 126 -5.11 6.84 -13.11
CA MET A 126 -5.70 6.28 -14.34
C MET A 126 -6.55 7.32 -15.09
N GLN A 127 -7.26 8.20 -14.37
CA GLN A 127 -7.96 9.32 -14.98
C GLN A 127 -6.99 10.30 -15.67
N SER A 128 -5.89 10.66 -15.01
CA SER A 128 -4.85 11.52 -15.59
C SER A 128 -4.15 10.86 -16.78
N LEU A 129 -3.83 9.56 -16.70
CA LEU A 129 -3.25 8.80 -17.80
C LEU A 129 -4.17 8.79 -19.03
N ALA A 130 -5.48 8.60 -18.83
CA ALA A 130 -6.46 8.66 -19.92
C ALA A 130 -6.46 10.04 -20.62
N ARG A 131 -6.42 11.14 -19.86
CA ARG A 131 -6.31 12.51 -20.41
C ARG A 131 -5.00 12.74 -21.15
N LEU A 132 -3.93 12.08 -20.71
CA LEU A 132 -2.62 12.09 -21.36
C LEU A 132 -2.48 11.07 -22.50
N LYS A 133 -3.55 10.33 -22.83
CA LYS A 133 -3.59 9.27 -23.85
C LYS A 133 -2.57 8.14 -23.58
N ILE A 134 -2.25 7.88 -22.31
CA ILE A 134 -1.42 6.75 -21.88
C ILE A 134 -2.35 5.58 -21.57
N VAL A 135 -2.20 4.47 -22.30
CA VAL A 135 -3.14 3.33 -22.21
C VAL A 135 -2.72 2.38 -21.10
N VAL A 136 -3.60 2.15 -20.13
CA VAL A 136 -3.44 1.09 -19.12
C VAL A 136 -4.14 -0.19 -19.64
N PRO A 137 -3.55 -1.39 -19.50
CA PRO A 137 -2.18 -1.65 -19.05
C PRO A 137 -1.13 -1.46 -20.16
N ARG A 138 -1.53 -1.27 -21.44
CA ARG A 138 -0.66 -1.43 -22.64
C ARG A 138 0.65 -0.65 -22.57
N SER A 139 0.55 0.64 -22.34
CA SER A 139 1.67 1.57 -22.23
C SER A 139 2.24 1.63 -20.81
N LEU A 140 1.40 1.45 -19.80
CA LEU A 140 1.77 1.55 -18.39
C LEU A 140 0.90 0.61 -17.55
N ARG A 141 1.52 -0.23 -16.73
CA ARG A 141 0.81 -1.06 -15.75
C ARG A 141 0.53 -0.25 -14.48
N VAL A 142 -0.62 -0.46 -13.86
CA VAL A 142 -0.99 0.23 -12.61
C VAL A 142 -1.49 -0.79 -11.61
N VAL A 143 -1.00 -0.72 -10.38
CA VAL A 143 -1.53 -1.50 -9.26
C VAL A 143 -1.83 -0.60 -8.07
N GLY A 144 -2.79 -1.00 -7.25
CA GLY A 144 -3.26 -0.26 -6.08
C GLY A 144 -3.16 -1.05 -4.77
N PHE A 145 -3.88 -0.56 -3.77
CA PHE A 145 -3.96 -1.13 -2.44
C PHE A 145 -5.35 -0.83 -1.88
N ASP A 146 -5.98 -1.78 -1.18
CA ASP A 146 -7.23 -1.74 -0.41
C ASP A 146 -8.37 -2.63 -0.98
N ASP A 147 -8.39 -2.92 -2.27
CA ASP A 147 -9.47 -3.65 -2.96
C ASP A 147 -10.87 -3.09 -2.69
N VAL A 148 -10.99 -1.77 -2.77
CA VAL A 148 -12.27 -1.09 -2.58
C VAL A 148 -13.21 -1.37 -3.74
N ARG A 149 -14.53 -1.30 -3.48
CA ARG A 149 -15.58 -1.68 -4.46
C ARG A 149 -15.42 -1.04 -5.85
N TYR A 150 -14.94 0.20 -5.95
CA TYR A 150 -14.79 0.85 -7.25
C TYR A 150 -13.59 0.32 -8.06
N ALA A 151 -12.69 -0.47 -7.50
CA ALA A 151 -11.57 -1.09 -8.23
C ALA A 151 -12.05 -1.96 -9.40
N THR A 152 -13.22 -2.58 -9.29
CA THR A 152 -13.87 -3.38 -10.36
C THR A 152 -14.74 -2.54 -11.30
N LEU A 153 -15.02 -1.27 -10.95
CA LEU A 153 -15.88 -0.37 -11.72
C LEU A 153 -15.08 0.59 -12.62
N LEU A 154 -13.75 0.57 -12.49
CA LEU A 154 -12.87 1.36 -13.36
C LEU A 154 -12.91 0.79 -14.78
N PRO A 155 -12.75 1.64 -15.83
CA PRO A 155 -12.75 1.18 -17.22
C PRO A 155 -11.72 0.08 -17.54
N VAL A 156 -10.64 0.02 -16.75
CA VAL A 156 -9.70 -1.09 -16.71
C VAL A 156 -9.66 -1.54 -15.26
N GLN A 157 -10.09 -2.76 -14.97
CA GLN A 157 -10.24 -3.22 -13.60
C GLN A 157 -8.88 -3.26 -12.88
N LEU A 158 -8.83 -2.70 -11.67
CA LEU A 158 -7.60 -2.47 -10.94
C LEU A 158 -7.11 -3.72 -10.20
N THR A 159 -5.86 -4.09 -10.45
CA THR A 159 -5.09 -5.05 -9.65
C THR A 159 -4.63 -4.38 -8.36
N THR A 160 -4.86 -5.02 -7.22
CA THR A 160 -4.72 -4.37 -5.91
C THR A 160 -4.50 -5.38 -4.79
N MET A 161 -3.99 -4.91 -3.64
CA MET A 161 -3.92 -5.70 -2.41
C MET A 161 -5.19 -5.57 -1.60
N GLN A 162 -5.93 -6.67 -1.45
CA GLN A 162 -7.08 -6.76 -0.56
C GLN A 162 -6.62 -6.92 0.88
N GLN A 163 -7.18 -6.10 1.76
CA GLN A 163 -7.01 -6.25 3.20
C GLN A 163 -8.07 -7.21 3.77
N PRO A 164 -7.71 -8.16 4.64
CA PRO A 164 -8.65 -9.06 5.31
C PRO A 164 -9.36 -8.33 6.46
N CYS A 165 -10.21 -7.34 6.12
CA CYS A 165 -10.81 -6.42 7.10
C CYS A 165 -11.65 -7.13 8.17
N ARG A 166 -12.32 -8.24 7.82
CA ARG A 166 -13.12 -9.01 8.78
C ARG A 166 -12.23 -9.68 9.82
N GLU A 167 -11.14 -10.28 9.36
CA GLU A 167 -10.16 -10.97 10.19
C GLU A 167 -9.39 -9.98 11.07
N ILE A 168 -9.05 -8.79 10.53
CA ILE A 168 -8.50 -7.68 11.30
C ILE A 168 -9.43 -7.28 12.45
N ALA A 169 -10.74 -7.14 12.18
CA ALA A 169 -11.72 -6.79 13.21
C ALA A 169 -11.85 -7.88 14.29
N ILE A 170 -11.86 -9.15 13.90
CA ILE A 170 -11.88 -10.29 14.84
C ILE A 170 -10.62 -10.28 15.72
N ALA A 171 -9.45 -10.17 15.10
CA ALA A 171 -8.17 -10.14 15.80
C ALA A 171 -8.06 -8.94 16.76
N ALA A 172 -8.54 -7.76 16.33
CA ALA A 172 -8.58 -6.56 17.17
C ALA A 172 -9.48 -6.79 18.39
N PHE A 173 -10.68 -7.33 18.20
CA PHE A 173 -11.59 -7.58 19.32
C PHE A 173 -11.02 -8.62 20.31
N GLN A 174 -10.39 -9.68 19.80
CA GLN A 174 -9.70 -10.68 20.62
C GLN A 174 -8.55 -10.06 21.41
N ALA A 175 -7.67 -9.31 20.75
CA ALA A 175 -6.53 -8.65 21.38
C ALA A 175 -6.97 -7.67 22.48
N MET A 176 -8.05 -6.91 22.24
CA MET A 176 -8.64 -6.03 23.24
C MET A 176 -9.16 -6.79 24.46
N ARG A 177 -9.87 -7.91 24.25
CA ARG A 177 -10.38 -8.74 25.37
C ARG A 177 -9.25 -9.32 26.21
N GLU A 178 -8.21 -9.85 25.57
CA GLU A 178 -7.03 -10.38 26.25
C GLU A 178 -6.31 -9.29 27.04
N ARG A 179 -6.17 -8.09 26.46
CA ARG A 179 -5.55 -6.93 27.12
C ARG A 179 -6.34 -6.46 28.35
N ILE A 180 -7.68 -6.53 28.31
CA ILE A 180 -8.54 -6.20 29.46
C ILE A 180 -8.37 -7.26 30.56
N ALA A 181 -8.31 -8.54 30.20
CA ALA A 181 -8.12 -9.62 31.15
C ALA A 181 -6.73 -9.59 31.80
N GLU A 182 -5.70 -9.27 31.03
CA GLU A 182 -4.30 -9.25 31.46
C GLU A 182 -3.59 -7.95 31.01
N PRO A 183 -3.75 -6.84 31.77
CA PRO A 183 -3.16 -5.55 31.41
C PRO A 183 -1.64 -5.55 31.29
N ALA A 184 -0.96 -6.47 31.99
CA ALA A 184 0.49 -6.59 32.05
C ALA A 184 1.13 -7.35 30.86
N LEU A 185 0.34 -7.85 29.91
CA LEU A 185 0.89 -8.54 28.73
C LEU A 185 1.92 -7.66 27.98
N PRO A 186 2.98 -8.22 27.40
CA PRO A 186 3.85 -7.44 26.53
C PRO A 186 3.05 -6.88 25.33
N PRO A 187 3.40 -5.71 24.78
CA PRO A 187 2.75 -5.18 23.59
C PRO A 187 3.00 -6.07 22.36
N ARG A 188 1.97 -6.37 21.58
CA ARG A 188 2.01 -7.30 20.44
C ARG A 188 1.71 -6.60 19.12
N SER A 189 2.25 -7.14 18.03
CA SER A 189 1.87 -6.77 16.67
C SER A 189 1.24 -7.98 15.98
N ILE A 190 -0.06 -7.90 15.74
CA ILE A 190 -0.83 -8.93 15.04
C ILE A 190 -1.04 -8.44 13.61
N LEU A 191 -0.14 -8.85 12.72
CA LEU A 191 -0.14 -8.43 11.32
C LEU A 191 -0.65 -9.56 10.43
N LEU A 192 -1.76 -9.31 9.74
CA LEU A 192 -2.37 -10.25 8.81
C LEU A 192 -1.79 -10.07 7.41
N THR A 193 -1.62 -11.16 6.67
CA THR A 193 -1.12 -11.10 5.30
C THR A 193 -2.23 -10.58 4.36
N PRO A 194 -2.01 -9.48 3.62
CA PRO A 194 -2.95 -9.02 2.61
C PRO A 194 -2.92 -9.95 1.37
N ARG A 195 -4.00 -9.96 0.58
CA ARG A 195 -4.13 -10.85 -0.60
C ARG A 195 -4.02 -10.05 -1.89
N LEU A 196 -3.19 -10.52 -2.82
CA LEU A 196 -3.11 -9.92 -4.15
C LEU A 196 -4.35 -10.31 -4.98
N ILE A 197 -5.08 -9.32 -5.48
CA ILE A 197 -6.21 -9.50 -6.37
C ILE A 197 -5.81 -9.06 -7.77
N VAL A 198 -5.57 -10.04 -8.66
CA VAL A 198 -5.09 -9.80 -10.02
C VAL A 198 -6.26 -9.45 -10.94
N ARG A 199 -6.17 -8.31 -11.61
CA ARG A 199 -7.14 -7.82 -12.60
C ARG A 199 -6.42 -7.30 -13.86
N GLU A 200 -7.11 -6.54 -14.69
CA GLU A 200 -6.62 -6.13 -16.01
C GLU A 200 -5.46 -5.12 -15.97
N SER A 201 -5.43 -4.23 -14.98
CA SER A 201 -4.51 -3.07 -14.95
C SER A 201 -3.02 -3.42 -14.83
N CYS A 202 -2.67 -4.63 -14.40
CA CYS A 202 -1.30 -5.14 -14.36
C CYS A 202 -0.86 -5.80 -15.68
N GLY A 203 -1.81 -6.11 -16.57
CA GLY A 203 -1.53 -6.78 -17.85
C GLY A 203 -1.31 -8.30 -17.75
N ALA A 204 -1.69 -8.96 -16.65
CA ALA A 204 -1.55 -10.41 -16.49
C ALA A 204 -2.33 -11.25 -17.51
N TYR A 205 -3.43 -10.72 -18.05
CA TYR A 205 -4.29 -11.44 -19.01
C TYR A 205 -3.97 -11.17 -20.48
N ARG A 206 -2.77 -10.65 -20.79
CA ARG A 206 -2.37 -10.48 -22.20
C ARG A 206 -2.08 -11.85 -22.82
N LYS A 207 -2.70 -12.09 -23.98
CA LYS A 207 -2.20 -13.04 -24.98
C LYS A 207 -1.03 -12.42 -25.73
#